data_AF-A0A520D1Z5-F1
#
_entry.id   AF-A0A520D1Z5-F1
#
_cell.length_a   1.000
_cell.length_b   1.000
_cell.length_c   1.000
_cell.angle_alpha   90.00
_cell.angle_beta   90.00
_cell.angle_gamma   90.00
#
_symmetry.space_group_name_H-M   'P 1'
#
loop_
_entity.id
_entity.type
_entity.pdbx_description
1 polymer ?
#
loop_
_entity_poly.entity_id
_entity_poly.type
_entity_poly.pdbx_seq_one_letter_code
_entity_poly.pdbx_strand_id
1 'polypeptide(L)'
;MPTLDESPDTPRVSGRIRWAEIAAQLRGGSNAETLSPTIQARVVRRDDVGEVLVKIIQLFVVSFVFGLYLIAPRPDDVGMLSSPTPYFFVAYLVATSAGLVWALRPPVPSAVVYASIALDFMLLYLLIWSFHKQYGQPPSFVLKSPTMLYVFLFIALRTLRFEVRFVIAAGAMAAIGWLCILGWVLIFDPEHAVITRNYVAYLTSNMVLLGAEVDKILLITLVTAVSALSLTLAKRLLVSSISEAEAAGNLARFFDPTVAGDIRGQAIDIAPGGGTLREASILNVDLRGFTTIAARHPPADVIFMLAKVQAVLVP
;
A
#
# COMPACT_ATOMS: atom_id res chain seq x y z
N MET A 1 2.12 46.57 -39.03
CA MET A 1 2.61 45.75 -37.91
C MET A 1 1.65 45.91 -36.74
N PRO A 2 0.78 44.93 -36.46
CA PRO A 2 0.14 44.79 -35.17
C PRO A 2 0.97 43.85 -34.29
N THR A 3 1.23 44.30 -33.06
CA THR A 3 1.90 43.56 -32.00
C THR A 3 0.94 42.50 -31.43
N LEU A 4 1.24 41.23 -31.67
CA LEU A 4 0.59 40.10 -30.98
C LEU A 4 1.32 39.89 -29.65
N ASP A 5 0.84 40.57 -28.61
CA ASP A 5 1.20 40.30 -27.22
C ASP A 5 -0.09 39.94 -26.47
N GLU A 6 -0.60 38.74 -26.74
CA GLU A 6 -1.56 38.07 -25.87
C GLU A 6 -0.91 36.78 -25.42
N SER A 7 -0.25 36.81 -24.25
CA SER A 7 0.14 35.59 -23.55
C SER A 7 -1.12 34.79 -23.22
N PRO A 8 -1.18 33.48 -23.45
CA PRO A 8 -2.36 32.70 -23.10
C PRO A 8 -2.57 32.74 -21.59
N ASP A 9 -3.78 33.11 -21.19
CA ASP A 9 -4.28 33.18 -19.82
C ASP A 9 -3.93 31.87 -19.08
N THR A 10 -2.88 31.88 -18.26
CA THR A 10 -2.58 30.75 -17.38
C THR A 10 -3.77 30.57 -16.43
N PRO A 11 -4.41 29.38 -16.36
CA PRO A 11 -5.57 29.19 -15.50
C PRO A 11 -5.19 29.50 -14.06
N ARG A 12 -5.82 30.55 -13.50
CA ARG A 12 -5.64 30.93 -12.09
C ARG A 12 -6.25 29.84 -11.23
N VAL A 13 -5.44 28.87 -10.81
CA VAL A 13 -5.82 27.90 -9.78
C VAL A 13 -6.15 28.70 -8.52
N SER A 14 -7.44 28.77 -8.17
CA SER A 14 -7.90 29.39 -6.93
C SER A 14 -7.18 28.73 -5.75
N GLY A 15 -6.25 29.43 -5.11
CA GLY A 15 -5.42 28.88 -4.03
C GLY A 15 -6.18 28.54 -2.74
N ARG A 16 -7.50 28.72 -2.68
CA ARG A 16 -8.32 28.40 -1.51
C ARG A 16 -8.97 27.02 -1.67
N ILE A 17 -8.48 26.05 -0.90
CA ILE A 17 -9.04 24.71 -0.79
C ILE A 17 -10.46 24.80 -0.22
N ARG A 18 -11.44 24.22 -0.89
CA ARG A 18 -12.85 24.22 -0.46
C ARG A 18 -13.14 22.98 0.39
N TRP A 19 -13.95 23.13 1.45
CA TRP A 19 -14.41 21.98 2.25
C TRP A 19 -15.13 20.90 1.41
N ALA A 20 -15.77 21.31 0.31
CA ALA A 20 -16.38 20.41 -0.66
C ALA A 20 -15.34 19.51 -1.37
N GLU A 21 -14.13 20.02 -1.65
CA GLU A 21 -13.05 19.24 -2.27
C GLU A 21 -12.54 18.16 -1.30
N ILE A 22 -12.33 18.52 -0.03
CA ILE A 22 -11.95 17.56 1.02
C ILE A 22 -13.06 16.50 1.20
N ALA A 23 -14.32 16.92 1.25
CA ALA A 23 -15.45 16.00 1.38
C ALA A 23 -15.59 15.07 0.16
N ALA A 24 -15.36 15.55 -1.06
CA ALA A 24 -15.34 14.73 -2.27
C ALA A 24 -14.18 13.73 -2.25
N GLN A 25 -12.99 14.18 -1.82
CA GLN A 25 -11.80 13.34 -1.70
C GLN A 25 -11.97 12.24 -0.64
N LEU A 26 -12.76 12.50 0.42
CA LEU A 26 -13.09 11.53 1.49
C LEU A 26 -14.26 10.60 1.12
N ARG A 27 -15.37 11.12 0.60
CA ARG A 27 -16.56 10.32 0.25
C ARG A 27 -16.33 9.43 -0.96
N GLY A 28 -15.38 9.81 -1.83
CA GLY A 28 -15.15 9.13 -3.11
C GLY A 28 -16.22 9.59 -4.10
N GLY A 29 -15.78 10.15 -5.23
CA GLY A 29 -16.70 10.45 -6.32
C GLY A 29 -17.46 9.18 -6.72
N SER A 30 -18.76 9.30 -6.95
CA SER A 30 -19.71 8.24 -7.28
C SER A 30 -19.42 7.47 -8.57
N ASN A 31 -18.28 7.72 -9.23
CA ASN A 31 -17.86 7.03 -10.44
C ASN A 31 -17.11 5.75 -10.10
N ALA A 32 -17.68 4.93 -9.22
CA ALA A 32 -17.52 3.49 -9.33
C ALA A 32 -18.35 3.01 -10.53
N GLU A 33 -18.18 3.64 -11.70
CA GLU A 33 -18.46 2.99 -12.97
C GLU A 33 -17.65 1.70 -12.92
N THR A 34 -18.34 0.58 -13.15
CA THR A 34 -17.79 -0.77 -13.22
C THR A 34 -16.42 -0.74 -13.90
N LEU A 35 -15.37 -0.78 -13.07
CA LEU A 35 -13.99 -0.75 -13.54
C LEU A 35 -13.83 -1.84 -14.59
N SER A 36 -13.29 -1.50 -15.76
CA SER A 36 -12.97 -2.47 -16.81
C SER A 36 -12.24 -3.66 -16.19
N PRO A 37 -12.56 -4.92 -16.59
CA PRO A 37 -11.88 -6.11 -16.08
C PRO A 37 -10.35 -6.00 -16.14
N THR A 38 -9.82 -5.28 -17.13
CA THR A 38 -8.39 -4.97 -17.28
C THR A 38 -7.84 -4.14 -16.11
N ILE A 39 -8.57 -3.10 -15.68
CA ILE A 39 -8.16 -2.24 -14.55
C ILE A 39 -8.20 -3.04 -13.25
N GLN A 40 -9.23 -3.85 -13.05
CA GLN A 40 -9.34 -4.71 -11.86
C GLN A 40 -8.17 -5.69 -11.76
N ALA A 41 -7.80 -6.35 -12.86
CA ALA A 41 -6.66 -7.26 -12.90
C ALA A 41 -5.33 -6.56 -12.58
N ARG A 42 -5.13 -5.32 -13.05
CA ARG A 42 -3.94 -4.53 -12.73
C ARG A 42 -3.86 -4.12 -11.27
N VAL A 43 -5.00 -3.77 -10.65
CA VAL A 43 -5.07 -3.46 -9.22
C VAL A 43 -4.74 -4.70 -8.38
N VAL A 44 -5.34 -5.85 -8.69
CA VAL A 44 -5.06 -7.12 -7.99
C VAL A 44 -3.59 -7.51 -8.10
N ARG A 45 -2.99 -7.36 -9.30
CA ARG A 45 -1.56 -7.62 -9.47
C ARG A 45 -0.68 -6.73 -8.60
N ARG A 46 -1.10 -5.47 -8.37
CA ARG A 46 -0.38 -4.54 -7.49
C ARG A 46 -0.51 -4.95 -6.03
N ASP A 47 -1.67 -5.49 -5.63
CA ASP A 47 -1.89 -6.04 -4.29
C ASP A 47 -0.98 -7.24 -4.00
N ASP A 48 -0.84 -8.17 -4.96
CA ASP A 48 0.06 -9.34 -4.82
C ASP A 48 1.53 -8.92 -4.66
N VAL A 49 2.00 -7.94 -5.43
CA VAL A 49 3.36 -7.39 -5.30
C VAL A 49 3.53 -6.74 -3.92
N GLY A 50 2.50 -6.05 -3.43
CA GLY A 50 2.47 -5.48 -2.09
C GLY A 50 2.71 -6.54 -1.00
N GLU A 51 2.07 -7.71 -1.09
CA GLU A 51 2.29 -8.78 -0.10
C GLU A 51 3.73 -9.32 -0.13
N VAL A 52 4.34 -9.46 -1.31
CA VAL A 52 5.75 -9.85 -1.43
C VAL A 52 6.66 -8.80 -0.78
N LEU A 53 6.42 -7.51 -1.02
CA LEU A 53 7.19 -6.43 -0.40
C LEU A 53 7.07 -6.43 1.12
N VAL A 54 5.86 -6.63 1.65
CA VAL A 54 5.63 -6.78 3.10
C VAL A 54 6.53 -7.88 3.66
N LYS A 55 6.54 -9.06 3.01
CA LYS A 55 7.32 -10.21 3.49
C LYS A 55 8.82 -9.99 3.40
N ILE A 56 9.31 -9.36 2.34
CA ILE A 56 10.74 -9.00 2.19
C ILE A 56 11.15 -8.04 3.31
N ILE A 57 10.36 -6.99 3.56
CA ILE A 57 10.69 -6.01 4.59
C ILE A 57 10.59 -6.63 5.99
N GLN A 58 9.57 -7.44 6.26
CA GLN A 58 9.46 -8.20 7.52
C GLN A 58 10.71 -9.07 7.73
N LEU A 59 11.15 -9.81 6.70
CA LEU A 59 12.33 -10.66 6.75
C LEU A 59 13.61 -9.85 7.02
N PHE A 60 13.75 -8.71 6.36
CA PHE A 60 14.87 -7.80 6.59
C PHE A 60 14.86 -7.27 8.04
N VAL A 61 13.73 -6.74 8.51
CA VAL A 61 13.63 -6.17 9.85
C VAL A 61 13.91 -7.22 10.93
N VAL A 62 13.28 -8.41 10.85
CA VAL A 62 13.50 -9.45 11.85
C VAL A 62 14.95 -9.95 11.83
N SER A 63 15.55 -10.11 10.65
CA SER A 63 16.96 -10.52 10.53
C SER A 63 17.90 -9.47 11.11
N PHE A 64 17.62 -8.19 10.83
CA PHE A 64 18.40 -7.07 11.32
C PHE A 64 18.32 -6.97 12.86
N VAL A 65 17.10 -6.98 13.42
CA VAL A 65 16.88 -6.91 14.87
C VAL A 65 17.45 -8.14 15.56
N PHE A 66 17.30 -9.33 14.97
CA PHE A 66 17.88 -10.55 15.52
C PHE A 66 19.42 -10.49 15.50
N GLY A 67 20.03 -10.04 14.40
CA GLY A 67 21.47 -9.80 14.33
C GLY A 67 21.97 -8.83 15.40
N LEU A 68 21.26 -7.72 15.63
CA LEU A 68 21.57 -6.80 16.72
C LEU A 68 21.45 -7.47 18.09
N TYR A 69 20.40 -8.26 18.31
CA TYR A 69 20.22 -9.03 19.55
C TYR A 69 21.35 -10.04 19.80
N LEU A 70 21.93 -10.63 18.75
CA LEU A 70 23.06 -11.54 18.85
C LEU A 70 24.36 -10.83 19.29
N ILE A 71 24.56 -9.60 18.83
CA ILE A 71 25.79 -8.82 19.05
C ILE A 71 25.71 -7.95 20.31
N ALA A 72 24.50 -7.54 20.71
CA ALA A 72 24.29 -6.67 21.86
C ALA A 72 24.84 -7.29 23.15
N PRO A 73 25.56 -6.52 23.98
CA PRO A 73 25.98 -6.97 25.31
C PRO A 73 24.77 -7.42 26.12
N ARG A 74 24.84 -8.62 26.68
CA ARG A 74 23.77 -9.20 27.49
C ARG A 74 24.06 -8.95 28.96
N PRO A 75 23.04 -8.69 29.78
CA PRO A 75 23.24 -8.68 31.22
C PRO A 75 23.62 -10.09 31.70
N ASP A 76 24.51 -10.15 32.69
CA ASP A 76 25.22 -11.38 33.12
C ASP A 76 24.31 -12.45 33.75
N ASP A 77 23.05 -12.11 33.99
CA ASP A 77 22.05 -12.88 34.73
C ASP A 77 21.18 -13.81 33.87
N VAL A 78 21.20 -13.68 32.54
CA VAL A 78 20.37 -14.52 31.63
C VAL A 78 21.19 -15.14 30.50
N GLY A 79 21.43 -16.45 30.59
CA GLY A 79 22.04 -17.23 29.51
C GLY A 79 21.19 -17.22 28.23
N MET A 80 21.85 -17.12 27.07
CA MET A 80 21.18 -16.91 25.77
C MET A 80 20.15 -17.97 25.40
N LEU A 81 20.48 -19.26 25.59
CA LEU A 81 19.60 -20.37 25.25
C LEU A 81 18.47 -20.57 26.27
N SER A 82 18.60 -19.97 27.45
CA SER A 82 17.61 -20.00 28.52
C SER A 82 16.55 -18.90 28.37
N SER A 83 16.85 -17.87 27.56
CA SER A 83 15.88 -16.83 27.20
C SER A 83 14.92 -17.34 26.12
N PRO A 84 13.61 -17.05 26.21
CA PRO A 84 12.65 -17.38 25.15
C PRO A 84 12.83 -16.53 23.88
N THR A 85 13.52 -15.39 23.98
CA THR A 85 13.62 -14.38 22.92
C THR A 85 14.19 -14.91 21.58
N PRO A 86 15.32 -15.65 21.55
CA PRO A 86 15.87 -16.18 20.29
C PRO A 86 14.91 -17.12 19.58
N TYR A 87 14.14 -17.92 20.32
CA TYR A 87 13.19 -18.87 19.75
C TYR A 87 12.03 -18.15 19.06
N PHE A 88 11.57 -17.01 19.59
CA PHE A 88 10.58 -16.17 18.91
C PHE A 88 11.13 -15.57 17.62
N PHE A 89 12.39 -15.11 17.59
CA PHE A 89 13.02 -14.63 16.35
C PHE A 89 13.12 -15.73 15.30
N VAL A 90 13.58 -16.93 15.68
CA VAL A 90 13.67 -18.08 14.76
C VAL A 90 12.29 -18.49 14.26
N ALA A 91 11.30 -18.60 15.15
CA ALA A 91 9.92 -18.90 14.76
C ALA A 91 9.37 -17.85 13.78
N TYR A 92 9.66 -16.57 14.02
CA TYR A 92 9.20 -15.49 13.16
C TYR A 92 9.90 -15.47 11.80
N LEU A 93 11.21 -15.76 11.77
CA LEU A 93 11.98 -15.94 10.54
C LEU A 93 11.43 -17.08 9.69
N VAL A 94 11.17 -18.24 10.31
CA VAL A 94 10.62 -19.42 9.62
C VAL A 94 9.22 -19.12 9.07
N ALA A 95 8.33 -18.57 9.90
CA ALA A 95 6.97 -18.23 9.49
C ALA A 95 6.95 -17.19 8.35
N THR A 96 7.79 -16.14 8.46
CA THR A 96 7.89 -15.09 7.43
C THR A 96 8.48 -15.63 6.13
N SER A 97 9.50 -16.50 6.21
CA SER A 97 10.11 -17.13 5.04
C SER A 97 9.13 -18.06 4.32
N ALA A 98 8.38 -18.88 5.05
CA ALA A 98 7.32 -19.72 4.49
C ALA A 98 6.24 -18.86 3.84
N GLY A 99 5.84 -17.77 4.50
CA GLY A 99 4.90 -16.78 3.96
C GLY A 99 5.40 -16.11 2.67
N LEU A 100 6.70 -15.77 2.59
CA LEU A 100 7.32 -15.20 1.39
C LEU A 100 7.29 -16.20 0.22
N VAL A 101 7.70 -17.45 0.47
CA VAL A 101 7.67 -18.53 -0.53
C VAL A 101 6.27 -18.76 -1.07
N TRP A 102 5.23 -18.60 -0.23
CA TRP A 102 3.84 -18.66 -0.67
C TRP A 102 3.43 -17.39 -1.43
N ALA A 103 3.79 -16.19 -0.95
CA ALA A 103 3.47 -14.92 -1.61
C ALA A 103 4.07 -14.80 -3.02
N LEU A 104 5.19 -15.48 -3.29
CA LEU A 104 5.79 -15.59 -4.62
C LEU A 104 4.94 -16.44 -5.61
N ARG A 105 3.88 -17.11 -5.14
CA ARG A 105 2.97 -17.94 -5.94
C ARG A 105 1.53 -17.39 -5.87
N PRO A 106 1.23 -16.25 -6.54
CA PRO A 106 -0.11 -15.69 -6.57
C PRO A 106 -1.10 -16.61 -7.31
N PRO A 107 -2.42 -16.51 -7.02
CA PRO A 107 -3.04 -15.55 -6.11
C PRO A 107 -2.94 -15.96 -4.63
N VAL A 108 -2.72 -14.98 -3.75
CA VAL A 108 -2.70 -15.22 -2.30
C VAL A 108 -4.11 -15.06 -1.73
N PRO A 109 -4.74 -16.12 -1.18
CA PRO A 109 -6.08 -16.01 -0.61
C PRO A 109 -6.13 -15.03 0.56
N SER A 110 -7.17 -14.20 0.66
CA SER A 110 -7.29 -13.22 1.74
C SER A 110 -7.24 -13.85 3.15
N ALA A 111 -7.74 -15.09 3.29
CA ALA A 111 -7.68 -15.83 4.56
C ALA A 111 -6.24 -16.06 5.05
N VAL A 112 -5.31 -16.39 4.13
CA VAL A 112 -3.89 -16.59 4.45
C VAL A 112 -3.25 -15.32 4.97
N VAL A 113 -3.70 -14.17 4.46
CA VAL A 113 -3.19 -12.85 4.81
C VAL A 113 -3.66 -12.47 6.21
N TYR A 114 -4.95 -12.69 6.51
CA TYR A 114 -5.46 -12.55 7.87
C TYR A 114 -4.72 -13.46 8.85
N ALA A 115 -4.47 -14.72 8.48
CA ALA A 115 -3.70 -15.65 9.29
C ALA A 115 -2.26 -15.15 9.54
N SER A 116 -1.60 -14.60 8.51
CA SER A 116 -0.28 -13.99 8.68
C SER A 116 -0.31 -12.79 9.61
N ILE A 117 -1.32 -11.93 9.52
CA ILE A 117 -1.47 -10.77 10.41
C ILE A 117 -1.66 -11.25 11.85
N ALA A 118 -2.54 -12.23 12.06
CA ALA A 118 -2.76 -12.81 13.38
C ALA A 118 -1.47 -13.42 13.95
N LEU A 119 -0.70 -14.14 13.12
CA LEU A 119 0.58 -14.71 13.51
C LEU A 119 1.61 -13.64 13.89
N ASP A 120 1.73 -12.55 13.11
CA ASP A 120 2.63 -11.43 13.40
C ASP A 120 2.39 -10.88 14.81
N PHE A 121 1.13 -10.56 15.14
CA PHE A 121 0.75 -10.02 16.44
C PHE A 121 0.79 -11.05 17.57
N MET A 122 0.41 -12.29 17.30
CA MET A 122 0.48 -13.38 18.28
C MET A 122 1.92 -13.59 18.74
N LEU A 123 2.88 -13.69 17.81
CA LEU A 123 4.29 -13.85 18.15
C LEU A 123 4.83 -12.63 18.91
N LEU A 124 4.48 -11.42 18.48
CA LEU A 124 4.88 -10.19 19.17
C LEU A 124 4.37 -10.13 20.61
N TYR A 125 3.08 -10.41 20.83
CA TYR A 125 2.49 -10.35 22.17
C TYR A 125 2.93 -11.50 23.06
N LEU A 126 3.15 -12.70 22.52
CA LEU A 126 3.77 -13.79 23.28
C LEU A 126 5.22 -13.48 23.68
N LEU A 127 5.98 -12.81 22.80
CA LEU A 127 7.32 -12.32 23.13
C LEU A 127 7.27 -11.30 24.27
N ILE A 128 6.43 -10.27 24.15
CA ILE A 128 6.24 -9.24 25.19
C ILE A 128 5.82 -9.89 26.52
N TRP A 129 4.85 -10.81 26.45
CA TRP A 129 4.41 -11.58 27.61
C TRP A 129 5.57 -12.36 28.23
N SER A 130 6.42 -13.02 27.44
CA SER A 130 7.53 -13.82 27.97
C SER A 130 8.54 -13.05 28.83
N PHE A 131 8.61 -11.72 28.69
CA PHE A 131 9.57 -10.89 29.42
C PHE A 131 9.39 -10.91 30.93
N HIS A 132 8.16 -11.00 31.46
CA HIS A 132 8.00 -11.10 32.93
C HIS A 132 8.65 -12.39 33.47
N LYS A 133 8.58 -13.49 32.72
CA LYS A 133 9.26 -14.75 33.07
C LYS A 133 10.77 -14.63 32.89
N GLN A 134 11.21 -14.07 31.77
CA GLN A 134 12.62 -13.95 31.44
C GLN A 134 13.40 -13.13 32.47
N TYR A 135 12.82 -12.03 32.96
CA TYR A 135 13.47 -11.12 33.89
C TYR A 135 13.04 -11.32 35.35
N GLY A 136 12.25 -12.36 35.65
CA GLY A 136 11.76 -12.64 37.01
C GLY A 136 10.95 -11.48 37.61
N GLN A 137 10.26 -10.70 36.77
CA GLN A 137 9.50 -9.52 37.16
C GLN A 137 8.01 -9.83 37.30
N PRO A 138 7.25 -9.01 38.05
CA PRO A 138 5.80 -9.13 38.07
C PRO A 138 5.19 -8.88 36.69
N PRO A 139 4.02 -9.47 36.38
CA PRO A 139 3.28 -9.27 35.14
C PRO A 139 3.18 -7.82 34.63
N SER A 140 2.97 -6.84 35.52
CA SER A 140 2.85 -5.42 35.14
C SER A 140 4.09 -4.84 34.43
N PHE A 141 5.26 -5.46 34.61
CA PHE A 141 6.51 -5.07 33.95
C PHE A 141 6.38 -5.06 32.42
N VAL A 142 5.62 -5.99 31.83
CA VAL A 142 5.51 -6.13 30.37
C VAL A 142 4.84 -4.93 29.71
N LEU A 143 4.01 -4.18 30.45
CA LEU A 143 3.33 -2.97 29.94
C LEU A 143 4.31 -1.82 29.62
N LYS A 144 5.51 -1.87 30.21
CA LYS A 144 6.58 -0.89 29.99
C LYS A 144 7.55 -1.29 28.88
N SER A 145 7.34 -2.46 28.27
CA SER A 145 8.26 -2.98 27.25
C SER A 145 8.32 -2.05 26.03
N PRO A 146 9.52 -1.59 25.61
CA PRO A 146 9.66 -0.80 24.39
C PRO A 146 9.35 -1.63 23.13
N THR A 147 9.31 -2.96 23.25
CA THR A 147 8.95 -3.88 22.15
C THR A 147 7.52 -3.65 21.65
N MET A 148 6.65 -3.04 22.47
CA MET A 148 5.31 -2.60 22.06
C MET A 148 5.35 -1.65 20.83
N LEU A 149 6.43 -0.90 20.61
CA LEU A 149 6.55 0.00 19.45
C LEU A 149 6.52 -0.74 18.10
N TYR A 150 6.87 -2.04 18.06
CA TYR A 150 6.77 -2.85 16.84
C TYR A 150 5.33 -3.08 16.37
N VAL A 151 4.33 -2.86 17.22
CA VAL A 151 2.91 -2.84 16.84
C VAL A 151 2.69 -1.84 15.69
N PHE A 152 3.23 -0.63 15.83
CA PHE A 152 3.09 0.42 14.82
C PHE A 152 3.82 0.08 13.53
N LEU A 153 4.97 -0.59 13.63
CA LEU A 153 5.69 -1.09 12.47
C LEU A 153 4.85 -2.09 11.68
N PHE A 154 4.22 -3.06 12.35
CA PHE A 154 3.36 -4.03 11.66
C PHE A 154 2.14 -3.39 11.00
N ILE A 155 1.51 -2.41 11.64
CA ILE A 155 0.42 -1.64 11.04
C ILE A 155 0.92 -0.89 9.80
N ALA A 156 2.06 -0.20 9.90
CA ALA A 156 2.65 0.56 8.81
C ALA A 156 3.00 -0.33 7.62
N LEU A 157 3.60 -1.50 7.85
CA LEU A 157 3.93 -2.44 6.78
C LEU A 157 2.69 -2.88 5.99
N ARG A 158 1.53 -3.03 6.64
CA ARG A 158 0.29 -3.41 5.94
C ARG A 158 -0.23 -2.36 4.98
N THR A 159 0.24 -1.11 5.06
CA THR A 159 -0.08 -0.06 4.07
C THR A 159 0.56 -0.31 2.71
N LEU A 160 1.63 -1.11 2.64
CA LEU A 160 2.30 -1.48 1.38
C LEU A 160 1.43 -2.37 0.50
N ARG A 161 0.44 -3.02 1.11
CA ARG A 161 -0.60 -3.73 0.37
C ARG A 161 -1.75 -2.77 0.10
N PHE A 162 -2.18 -2.64 -1.15
CA PHE A 162 -3.22 -1.71 -1.61
C PHE A 162 -4.65 -2.14 -1.21
N GLU A 163 -4.81 -2.74 -0.02
CA GLU A 163 -6.07 -3.22 0.55
C GLU A 163 -6.27 -2.76 2.00
N VAL A 164 -7.14 -1.75 2.18
CA VAL A 164 -7.46 -1.11 3.46
C VAL A 164 -7.93 -2.10 4.54
N ARG A 165 -8.63 -3.18 4.14
CA ARG A 165 -9.14 -4.19 5.07
C ARG A 165 -8.04 -4.84 5.93
N PHE A 166 -6.82 -4.97 5.40
CA PHE A 166 -5.71 -5.59 6.12
C PHE A 166 -5.02 -4.65 7.08
N VAL A 167 -4.99 -3.35 6.77
CA VAL A 167 -4.54 -2.31 7.72
C VAL A 167 -5.48 -2.26 8.92
N ILE A 168 -6.80 -2.27 8.68
CA ILE A 168 -7.80 -2.31 9.75
C ILE A 168 -7.67 -3.58 10.59
N ALA A 169 -7.51 -4.75 9.96
CA ALA A 169 -7.34 -6.00 10.69
C ALA A 169 -6.07 -6.03 11.53
N ALA A 170 -4.96 -5.47 11.04
CA ALA A 170 -3.73 -5.32 11.82
C ALA A 170 -3.93 -4.40 13.03
N GLY A 171 -4.58 -3.25 12.84
CA GLY A 171 -4.90 -2.34 13.94
C GLY A 171 -5.86 -2.95 14.97
N ALA A 172 -6.86 -3.70 14.52
CA ALA A 172 -7.77 -4.42 15.41
C ALA A 172 -7.03 -5.50 16.22
N MET A 173 -6.20 -6.31 15.57
CA MET A 173 -5.39 -7.33 16.25
C MET A 173 -4.39 -6.71 17.23
N ALA A 174 -3.80 -5.57 16.88
CA ALA A 174 -2.96 -4.77 17.76
C ALA A 174 -3.73 -4.33 19.02
N ALA A 175 -4.87 -3.66 18.86
CA ALA A 175 -5.66 -3.15 19.99
C ALA A 175 -6.18 -4.28 20.88
N ILE A 176 -6.71 -5.35 20.27
CA ILE A 176 -7.21 -6.53 20.99
C ILE A 176 -6.08 -7.20 21.77
N GLY A 177 -4.92 -7.44 21.14
CA GLY A 177 -3.81 -8.09 21.82
C GLY A 177 -3.26 -7.26 22.98
N TRP A 178 -3.21 -5.94 22.87
CA TRP A 178 -2.83 -5.08 23.99
C TRP A 178 -3.86 -5.11 25.12
N LEU A 179 -5.16 -5.06 24.79
CA LEU A 179 -6.24 -5.21 25.76
C LEU A 179 -6.18 -6.57 26.46
N CYS A 180 -5.86 -7.65 25.75
CA CYS A 180 -5.67 -8.97 26.33
C CYS A 180 -4.50 -9.00 27.33
N ILE A 181 -3.35 -8.40 27.00
CA ILE A 181 -2.23 -8.28 27.94
C ILE A 181 -2.63 -7.47 29.17
N LEU A 182 -3.26 -6.30 28.96
CA LEU A 182 -3.70 -5.44 30.07
C LEU A 182 -4.69 -6.17 30.98
N GLY A 183 -5.71 -6.80 30.40
CA GLY A 183 -6.70 -7.58 31.16
C GLY A 183 -6.06 -8.74 31.91
N TRP A 184 -5.11 -9.45 31.28
CA TRP A 184 -4.36 -10.52 31.93
C TRP A 184 -3.55 -10.00 33.14
N VAL A 185 -2.83 -8.89 33.01
CA VAL A 185 -2.10 -8.25 34.11
C VAL A 185 -3.04 -7.88 35.26
N LEU A 186 -4.18 -7.27 34.97
CA LEU A 186 -5.14 -6.83 35.99
C LEU A 186 -5.80 -7.99 36.75
N ILE A 187 -5.94 -9.17 36.13
CA ILE A 187 -6.58 -10.34 36.74
C ILE A 187 -5.57 -11.18 37.54
N PHE A 188 -4.36 -11.38 37.01
CA PHE A 188 -3.40 -12.36 37.53
C PHE A 188 -2.23 -11.76 38.34
N ASP A 189 -2.21 -10.44 38.54
CA ASP A 189 -1.23 -9.76 39.41
C ASP A 189 -1.86 -8.77 40.41
N PRO A 190 -2.93 -9.14 41.15
CA PRO A 190 -3.63 -8.19 42.02
C PRO A 190 -2.77 -7.68 43.19
N GLU A 191 -1.72 -8.39 43.59
CA GLU A 191 -0.83 -8.00 44.69
C GLU A 191 0.23 -6.95 44.30
N HIS A 192 0.68 -6.91 43.03
CA HIS A 192 1.74 -5.98 42.59
C HIS A 192 1.29 -4.99 41.50
N ALA A 193 0.18 -5.26 40.79
CA ALA A 193 -0.40 -4.34 39.82
C ALA A 193 -1.32 -3.30 40.48
N VAL A 194 -0.80 -2.56 41.47
CA VAL A 194 -1.55 -1.46 42.10
C VAL A 194 -1.82 -0.39 41.04
N ILE A 195 -3.10 -0.14 40.79
CA ILE A 195 -3.54 0.92 39.88
C ILE A 195 -3.17 2.27 40.52
N THR A 196 -2.29 3.00 39.86
CA THR A 196 -1.85 4.33 40.31
C THR A 196 -2.45 5.43 39.44
N ARG A 197 -2.61 6.62 40.03
CA ARG A 197 -2.88 7.87 39.30
C ARG A 197 -1.66 8.79 39.25
N ASN A 198 -0.54 8.36 39.83
CA ASN A 198 0.69 9.14 39.89
C ASN A 198 1.64 8.69 38.77
N TYR A 199 1.95 9.62 37.86
CA TYR A 199 2.82 9.36 36.72
C TYR A 199 4.26 9.01 37.12
N VAL A 200 4.80 9.65 38.17
CA VAL A 200 6.16 9.37 38.66
C VAL A 200 6.21 7.94 39.21
N ALA A 201 5.22 7.54 40.01
CA ALA A 201 5.14 6.20 40.55
C ALA A 201 5.00 5.14 39.45
N TYR A 202 4.22 5.42 38.40
CA TYR A 202 4.14 4.56 37.22
C TYR A 202 5.51 4.38 36.54
N LEU A 203 6.31 5.44 36.39
CA LEU A 203 7.63 5.32 35.77
C LEU A 203 8.63 4.56 36.63
N THR A 204 8.66 4.83 37.94
CA THR A 204 9.71 4.33 38.85
C THR A 204 9.42 2.98 39.50
N SER A 205 8.19 2.47 39.42
CA SER A 205 7.78 1.21 40.06
C SER A 205 6.86 0.38 39.16
N ASN A 206 6.62 -0.89 39.49
CA ASN A 206 5.76 -1.80 38.70
C ASN A 206 4.25 -1.53 38.84
N MET A 207 3.86 -0.29 39.15
CA MET A 207 2.46 0.14 39.20
C MET A 207 1.88 0.34 37.81
N VAL A 208 0.55 0.19 37.69
CA VAL A 208 -0.17 0.33 36.42
C VAL A 208 -0.90 1.66 36.37
N LEU A 209 -0.67 2.46 35.33
CA LEU A 209 -1.41 3.69 35.08
C LEU A 209 -2.37 3.48 33.91
N LEU A 210 -3.65 3.25 34.20
CA LEU A 210 -4.66 2.96 33.18
C LEU A 210 -4.73 4.04 32.08
N GLY A 211 -4.53 5.32 32.43
CA GLY A 211 -4.50 6.40 31.45
C GLY A 211 -3.40 6.23 30.39
N ALA A 212 -2.22 5.74 30.78
CA ALA A 212 -1.12 5.48 29.84
C ALA A 212 -1.42 4.28 28.94
N GLU A 213 -2.12 3.27 29.46
CA GLU A 213 -2.50 2.09 28.66
C GLU A 213 -3.63 2.40 27.67
N VAL A 214 -4.58 3.25 28.07
CA VAL A 214 -5.63 3.77 27.18
C VAL A 214 -5.02 4.65 26.08
N ASP A 215 -4.03 5.48 26.41
CA ASP A 215 -3.34 6.33 25.43
C ASP A 215 -2.65 5.50 24.33
N LYS A 216 -2.02 4.37 24.71
CA LYS A 216 -1.44 3.42 23.74
C LYS A 216 -2.50 2.86 22.78
N ILE A 217 -3.67 2.47 23.28
CA ILE A 217 -4.78 1.95 22.46
C ILE A 217 -5.35 3.03 21.54
N LEU A 218 -5.48 4.26 22.05
CA LEU A 218 -5.89 5.42 21.27
C LEU A 218 -4.91 5.68 20.13
N LEU A 219 -3.61 5.66 20.40
CA LEU A 219 -2.57 5.81 19.38
C LEU A 219 -2.59 4.68 18.35
N ILE A 220 -2.75 3.42 18.75
CA ILE A 220 -2.91 2.29 17.82
C ILE A 220 -4.10 2.54 16.89
N THR A 221 -5.23 2.97 17.45
CA THR A 221 -6.46 3.24 16.69
C THR A 221 -6.27 4.40 15.73
N LEU A 222 -5.66 5.51 16.19
CA LEU A 222 -5.44 6.70 15.38
C LEU A 222 -4.45 6.43 14.24
N VAL A 223 -3.33 5.77 14.52
CA VAL A 223 -2.34 5.39 13.48
C VAL A 223 -2.98 4.45 12.46
N THR A 224 -3.81 3.51 12.90
CA THR A 224 -4.56 2.63 11.99
C THR A 224 -5.52 3.43 11.12
N ALA A 225 -6.28 4.36 11.70
CA ALA A 225 -7.24 5.18 10.98
C ALA A 225 -6.56 6.08 9.94
N VAL A 226 -5.47 6.75 10.30
CA VAL A 226 -4.69 7.59 9.39
C VAL A 226 -4.08 6.73 8.29
N SER A 227 -3.49 5.58 8.61
CA SER A 227 -2.90 4.66 7.64
C SER A 227 -3.95 4.13 6.65
N ALA A 228 -5.13 3.74 7.15
CA ALA A 228 -6.25 3.29 6.35
C ALA A 228 -6.76 4.40 5.42
N LEU A 229 -6.86 5.64 5.93
CA LEU A 229 -7.24 6.81 5.15
C LEU A 229 -6.21 7.10 4.05
N SER A 230 -4.92 7.21 4.39
CA SER A 230 -3.84 7.44 3.44
C SER A 230 -3.84 6.40 2.32
N LEU A 231 -4.04 5.13 2.65
CA LEU A 231 -4.12 4.05 1.67
C LEU A 231 -5.37 4.16 0.78
N THR A 232 -6.51 4.57 1.35
CA THR A 232 -7.75 4.81 0.60
C THR A 232 -7.55 5.91 -0.43
N LEU A 233 -6.90 7.02 -0.02
CA LEU A 233 -6.57 8.13 -0.90
C LEU A 233 -5.59 7.69 -2.01
N ALA A 234 -4.52 6.98 -1.65
CA ALA A 234 -3.54 6.48 -2.61
C ALA A 234 -4.17 5.52 -3.64
N LYS A 235 -5.06 4.62 -3.20
CA LYS A 235 -5.77 3.69 -4.09
C LYS A 235 -6.66 4.42 -5.08
N ARG A 236 -7.37 5.46 -4.63
CA ARG A 236 -8.24 6.28 -5.51
C ARG A 236 -7.42 6.99 -6.58
N LEU A 237 -6.31 7.62 -6.20
CA LEU A 237 -5.40 8.27 -7.14
C LEU A 237 -4.86 7.26 -8.16
N LEU A 238 -4.40 6.09 -7.70
CA LEU A 238 -3.90 5.04 -8.57
C LEU A 238 -4.95 4.58 -9.59
N VAL A 239 -6.19 4.36 -9.15
CA VAL A 239 -7.29 3.93 -10.03
C VAL A 239 -7.61 5.02 -11.06
N SER A 240 -7.69 6.29 -10.66
CA SER A 240 -7.89 7.41 -11.59
C SER A 240 -6.79 7.46 -12.64
N SER A 241 -5.52 7.42 -12.21
CA SER A 241 -4.37 7.49 -13.11
C SER A 241 -4.30 6.31 -14.08
N ILE A 242 -4.66 5.09 -13.64
CA ILE A 242 -4.73 3.93 -14.54
C ILE A 242 -5.86 4.09 -15.55
N SER A 243 -7.03 4.55 -15.11
CA SER A 243 -8.18 4.79 -15.98
C SER A 243 -7.88 5.84 -17.06
N GLU A 244 -7.30 6.97 -16.65
CA GLU A 244 -6.87 8.05 -17.56
C GLU A 244 -5.79 7.57 -18.54
N ALA A 245 -4.81 6.79 -18.06
CA ALA A 245 -3.77 6.23 -18.93
C ALA A 245 -4.33 5.23 -19.96
N GLU A 246 -5.33 4.42 -19.58
CA GLU A 246 -6.01 3.51 -20.49
C GLU A 246 -6.86 4.28 -21.52
N ALA A 247 -7.62 5.29 -21.09
CA ALA A 247 -8.39 6.15 -21.97
C ALA A 247 -7.49 6.87 -22.99
N ALA A 248 -6.38 7.45 -22.53
CA ALA A 248 -5.38 8.07 -23.39
C ALA A 248 -4.74 7.06 -24.36
N GLY A 249 -4.43 5.86 -23.89
CA GLY A 249 -3.90 4.78 -24.72
C GLY A 249 -4.88 4.29 -25.80
N ASN A 250 -6.18 4.22 -25.48
CA ASN A 250 -7.22 3.86 -26.43
C ASN A 250 -7.44 4.97 -27.46
N LEU A 251 -7.47 6.23 -27.01
CA LEU A 251 -7.63 7.39 -27.89
C LEU A 251 -6.45 7.55 -28.85
N ALA A 252 -5.23 7.28 -28.39
CA ALA A 252 -4.02 7.32 -29.21
C ALA A 252 -4.05 6.37 -30.42
N ARG A 253 -4.86 5.31 -30.40
CA ARG A 253 -5.02 4.39 -31.54
C ARG A 253 -5.73 5.03 -32.74
N PHE A 254 -6.38 6.18 -32.53
CA PHE A 254 -7.08 6.93 -33.58
C PHE A 254 -6.25 8.08 -34.15
N PHE A 255 -5.03 8.28 -33.64
CA PHE A 255 -4.10 9.32 -34.11
C PHE A 255 -2.88 8.69 -34.79
N ASP A 256 -2.23 9.44 -35.69
CA ASP A 256 -0.92 9.06 -36.21
C ASP A 256 0.08 8.85 -35.06
N PRO A 257 0.96 7.82 -35.09
CA PRO A 257 1.88 7.52 -33.99
C PRO A 257 2.77 8.69 -33.58
N THR A 258 3.19 9.52 -34.52
CA THR A 258 4.03 10.70 -34.24
C THR A 258 3.23 11.78 -33.51
N VAL A 259 1.99 12.02 -33.93
CA VAL A 259 1.06 12.95 -33.25
C VAL A 259 0.69 12.43 -31.86
N ALA A 260 0.41 11.14 -31.72
CA ALA A 260 0.08 10.51 -30.45
C ALA A 260 1.27 10.49 -29.46
N GLY A 261 2.50 10.45 -29.98
CA GLY A 261 3.74 10.60 -29.21
C GLY A 261 3.96 12.04 -28.77
N ASP A 262 3.80 13.00 -29.69
CA ASP A 262 3.90 14.44 -29.40
C ASP A 262 2.86 14.86 -28.35
N ILE A 263 1.61 14.38 -28.43
CA ILE A 263 0.56 14.64 -27.43
C ILE A 263 0.93 14.11 -26.03
N ARG A 264 1.59 12.95 -25.96
CA ARG A 264 1.93 12.31 -24.68
C ARG A 264 3.24 12.81 -24.07
N GLY A 265 4.17 13.28 -24.90
CA GLY A 265 5.54 13.61 -24.51
C GLY A 265 5.82 15.10 -24.33
N GLN A 266 5.01 15.99 -24.91
CA GLN A 266 5.26 17.43 -24.82
C GLN A 266 4.63 18.03 -23.54
N ALA A 267 5.41 18.87 -22.85
CA ALA A 267 4.96 19.68 -21.72
C ALA A 267 4.23 20.97 -22.16
N ILE A 268 3.85 21.05 -23.44
CA ILE A 268 3.27 22.24 -24.07
C ILE A 268 1.80 21.95 -24.30
N ASP A 269 0.91 22.81 -23.81
CA ASP A 269 -0.51 22.77 -24.13
C ASP A 269 -0.69 22.86 -25.65
N ILE A 270 -1.31 21.84 -26.21
CA ILE A 270 -1.59 21.77 -27.64
C ILE A 270 -2.69 22.79 -27.94
N ALA A 271 -2.29 23.92 -28.50
CA ALA A 271 -3.22 24.95 -28.95
C ALA A 271 -3.65 24.68 -30.41
N PRO A 272 -4.95 24.80 -30.73
CA PRO A 272 -5.42 24.80 -32.11
C PRO A 272 -4.70 25.86 -32.95
N GLY A 273 -4.27 25.50 -34.16
CA GLY A 273 -3.59 26.42 -35.08
C GLY A 273 -2.06 26.38 -35.05
N GLY A 274 -1.46 25.54 -34.21
CA GLY A 274 -0.02 25.25 -34.26
C GLY A 274 0.36 24.37 -35.48
N GLY A 275 1.46 24.72 -36.14
CA GLY A 275 2.05 23.93 -37.23
C GLY A 275 3.56 23.81 -37.06
N THR A 276 4.15 22.69 -37.47
CA THR A 276 5.61 22.50 -37.48
C THR A 276 6.10 22.29 -38.91
N LEU A 277 7.14 23.01 -39.30
CA LEU A 277 7.88 22.74 -40.53
C LEU A 277 8.73 21.49 -40.31
N ARG A 278 8.56 20.48 -41.16
CA ARG A 278 9.35 19.25 -41.15
C ARG A 278 9.73 18.89 -42.58
N GLU A 279 10.95 18.40 -42.76
CA GLU A 279 11.38 17.82 -44.03
C GLU A 279 10.89 16.36 -44.07
N ALA A 280 10.13 16.01 -45.11
CA ALA A 280 9.53 14.69 -45.23
C ALA A 280 9.47 14.23 -46.70
N SER A 281 9.60 12.92 -46.92
CA SER A 281 9.30 12.28 -48.20
C SER A 281 7.85 11.77 -48.20
N ILE A 282 7.08 12.09 -49.24
CA ILE A 282 5.67 11.72 -49.34
C ILE A 282 5.54 10.48 -50.23
N LEU A 283 4.93 9.42 -49.69
CA LEU A 283 4.58 8.19 -50.41
C LEU A 283 3.05 8.05 -50.47
N ASN A 284 2.50 7.83 -51.67
CA ASN A 284 1.08 7.57 -51.86
C ASN A 284 0.89 6.17 -52.47
N VAL A 285 0.04 5.36 -51.86
CA VAL A 285 -0.24 3.96 -52.25
C VAL A 285 -1.74 3.74 -52.25
N ASP A 286 -2.26 3.09 -53.29
CA ASP A 286 -3.69 2.79 -53.44
C ASP A 286 -3.92 1.37 -53.97
N LEU A 287 -5.11 0.82 -53.71
CA LEU A 287 -5.53 -0.52 -54.09
C LEU A 287 -6.18 -0.52 -55.48
N ARG A 288 -5.57 -1.26 -56.41
CA ARG A 288 -6.14 -1.46 -57.75
C ARG A 288 -7.46 -2.23 -57.66
N GLY A 289 -8.50 -1.70 -58.30
CA GLY A 289 -9.81 -2.37 -58.39
C GLY A 289 -10.61 -2.35 -57.08
N PHE A 290 -10.26 -1.52 -56.11
CA PHE A 290 -10.93 -1.44 -54.80
C PHE A 290 -12.46 -1.29 -54.92
N THR A 291 -12.93 -0.43 -55.83
CA THR A 291 -14.37 -0.20 -56.05
C THR A 291 -15.12 -1.50 -56.38
N THR A 292 -14.56 -2.36 -57.22
CA THR A 292 -15.18 -3.64 -57.59
C THR A 292 -15.15 -4.64 -56.43
N ILE A 293 -14.07 -4.66 -55.65
CA ILE A 293 -13.94 -5.53 -54.46
C ILE A 293 -14.98 -5.12 -53.41
N ALA A 294 -15.06 -3.83 -53.10
CA ALA A 294 -15.99 -3.28 -52.11
C ALA A 294 -17.47 -3.50 -52.50
N ALA A 295 -17.80 -3.42 -53.79
CA ALA A 295 -19.16 -3.66 -54.28
C ALA A 295 -19.60 -5.13 -54.21
N ARG A 296 -18.66 -6.09 -54.14
CA ARG A 296 -18.94 -7.53 -54.21
C ARG A 296 -18.81 -8.26 -52.88
N HIS A 297 -18.30 -7.62 -51.84
CA HIS A 297 -18.03 -8.25 -50.55
C HIS A 297 -18.79 -7.57 -49.41
N PRO A 298 -19.15 -8.32 -48.36
CA PRO A 298 -19.69 -7.75 -47.13
C PRO A 298 -18.74 -6.70 -46.52
N PRO A 299 -19.27 -5.65 -45.84
CA PRO A 299 -18.45 -4.60 -45.25
C PRO A 299 -17.35 -5.10 -44.29
N ALA A 300 -17.64 -6.13 -43.49
CA ALA A 300 -16.68 -6.71 -42.56
C ALA A 300 -15.44 -7.28 -43.28
N ASP A 301 -15.62 -7.95 -44.41
CA ASP A 301 -14.54 -8.55 -45.20
C ASP A 301 -13.68 -7.49 -45.88
N VAL A 302 -14.31 -6.40 -46.35
CA VAL A 302 -13.61 -5.25 -46.94
C VAL A 302 -12.74 -4.57 -45.88
N ILE A 303 -13.28 -4.30 -44.69
CA ILE A 303 -12.53 -3.70 -43.58
C ILE A 303 -11.37 -4.60 -43.13
N PHE A 304 -11.60 -5.91 -43.06
CA PHE A 304 -10.55 -6.87 -42.72
C PHE A 304 -9.43 -6.91 -43.76
N MET A 305 -9.76 -6.86 -45.05
CA MET A 305 -8.78 -6.77 -46.13
C MET A 305 -7.98 -5.46 -46.04
N LEU A 306 -8.64 -4.33 -45.83
CA LEU A 306 -7.99 -3.03 -45.64
C LEU A 306 -7.04 -3.04 -44.45
N ALA A 307 -7.45 -3.62 -43.32
CA ALA A 307 -6.58 -3.75 -42.14
C ALA A 307 -5.32 -4.58 -42.42
N LYS A 308 -5.44 -5.67 -43.21
CA LYS A 308 -4.28 -6.47 -43.63
C LYS A 308 -3.34 -5.70 -44.56
N VAL A 309 -3.89 -4.96 -45.53
CA VAL A 309 -3.09 -4.13 -46.43
C VAL A 309 -2.36 -3.04 -45.66
N GLN A 310 -3.06 -2.35 -44.75
CA GLN A 310 -2.48 -1.34 -43.88
C GLN A 310 -1.34 -1.91 -43.04
N ALA A 311 -1.49 -3.09 -42.44
CA ALA A 311 -0.46 -3.75 -41.64
C ALA A 311 0.81 -4.14 -42.43
N VAL A 312 0.71 -4.28 -43.76
CA VAL A 312 1.88 -4.51 -44.63
C VAL A 312 2.57 -3.20 -45.02
N LEU A 313 1.80 -2.12 -45.18
CA LEU A 313 2.29 -0.83 -45.68
C LEU A 313 2.78 0.11 -44.58
N VAL A 314 2.20 0.03 -43.37
CA VAL A 314 2.50 0.89 -42.23
C VAL A 314 2.98 0.00 -41.07
N PRO A 315 4.30 -0.09 -40.81
CA PRO A 315 4.86 -0.88 -39.71
C PRO A 315 4.57 -0.29 -38.32
#